data_AF-A0A973B9M0-F1
#
_entry.id   AF-A0A973B9M0-F1
#
_cell.length_a   1.000
_cell.length_b   1.000
_cell.length_c   1.000
_cell.angle_alpha   90.00
_cell.angle_beta   90.00
_cell.angle_gamma   90.00
#
_symmetry.space_group_name_H-M   'P 1'
#
loop_
_entity.id
_entity.type
_entity.pdbx_description
1 polymer ?
#
loop_
_entity_poly.entity_id
_entity_poly.type
_entity_poly.pdbx_seq_one_letter_code
_entity_poly.pdbx_strand_id
1 'polypeptide(L)'
;MKGKLIKNTNKLSFIAFLLVVLLISPILSVIASTIYYDNGTIMHMFRTNLTDYLANTVILAFGVGLGVVVTGSVSAWLVVMCDFPGRRFFEWALVVPLAIPAYIIAYAYTDFLSHSGIVQSAFRGITGLGPRDYWFPNVRSIEGAIAMFTLVLYPYVYLLARTAFLRQSSDYIAVSRTLGYDAYG
;
A
#
# COMPACT_ATOMS: atom_id res chain seq x y z
N MET A 1 -22.03 -24.70 34.30
CA MET A 1 -22.12 -24.00 32.99
C MET A 1 -21.08 -24.44 31.93
N LYS A 2 -20.27 -25.50 32.12
CA LYS A 2 -19.22 -25.91 31.15
C LYS A 2 -19.69 -26.87 30.03
N GLY A 3 -20.87 -27.50 30.13
CA GLY A 3 -21.32 -28.54 29.19
C GLY A 3 -21.97 -28.06 27.88
N LYS A 4 -22.33 -26.77 27.75
CA LYS A 4 -23.02 -26.23 26.56
C LYS A 4 -22.07 -25.72 25.46
N LEU A 5 -20.79 -25.51 25.81
CA LEU A 5 -19.77 -24.97 24.89
C LEU A 5 -19.19 -26.04 23.93
N ILE A 6 -19.15 -27.31 24.34
CA ILE A 6 -18.50 -28.40 23.58
C ILE A 6 -19.38 -28.91 22.41
N LYS A 7 -20.69 -28.71 22.47
CA LYS A 7 -21.62 -29.20 21.43
C LYS A 7 -21.76 -28.24 20.24
N ASN A 8 -21.42 -26.96 20.43
CA ASN A 8 -21.55 -25.93 19.40
C ASN A 8 -20.30 -25.83 18.51
N THR A 9 -19.14 -26.26 19.00
CA THR A 9 -17.88 -26.28 18.23
C THR A 9 -17.96 -27.18 17.01
N ASN A 10 -18.59 -28.36 17.07
CA ASN A 10 -18.73 -29.22 15.89
C ASN A 10 -19.61 -28.60 14.79
N LYS A 11 -20.65 -27.82 15.15
CA LYS A 11 -21.48 -27.11 14.17
C LYS A 11 -20.74 -25.91 13.57
N LEU A 12 -20.04 -25.13 14.40
CA LEU A 12 -19.21 -24.02 13.95
C LEU A 12 -18.04 -24.49 13.07
N SER A 13 -17.37 -25.58 13.44
CA SER A 13 -16.31 -26.18 12.63
C SER A 13 -16.83 -26.72 11.30
N PHE A 14 -18.03 -27.31 11.29
CA PHE A 14 -18.67 -27.75 10.05
C PHE A 14 -19.02 -26.59 9.12
N ILE A 15 -19.58 -25.50 9.66
CA ILE A 15 -19.87 -24.28 8.90
C ILE A 15 -18.57 -23.64 8.39
N ALA A 16 -17.53 -23.56 9.22
CA ALA A 16 -16.22 -23.06 8.83
C ALA A 16 -15.61 -23.90 7.70
N PHE A 17 -15.70 -25.23 7.78
CA PHE A 17 -15.25 -26.12 6.72
C PHE A 17 -16.01 -25.88 5.40
N LEU A 18 -17.33 -25.75 5.47
CA LEU A 18 -18.15 -25.50 4.28
C LEU A 18 -17.85 -24.14 3.64
N LEU A 19 -17.59 -23.11 4.46
CA LEU A 19 -17.13 -21.81 4.00
C LEU A 19 -15.74 -21.88 3.35
N VAL A 20 -14.80 -22.62 3.94
CA VAL A 20 -13.47 -22.82 3.35
C VAL A 20 -13.58 -23.52 1.98
N VAL A 21 -14.39 -24.56 1.87
CA VAL A 21 -14.63 -25.25 0.60
C VAL A 21 -15.25 -24.30 -0.44
N LEU A 22 -16.24 -23.50 -0.04
CA LEU A 22 -16.86 -22.50 -0.91
C LEU A 22 -15.86 -21.44 -1.39
N LEU A 23 -14.97 -20.96 -0.50
CA LEU A 23 -13.95 -19.97 -0.82
C LEU A 23 -12.83 -20.52 -1.71
N ILE A 24 -12.49 -21.81 -1.56
CA ILE A 24 -11.45 -22.48 -2.36
C ILE A 24 -12.02 -22.95 -3.71
N SER A 25 -13.33 -23.20 -3.82
CA SER A 25 -14.00 -23.64 -5.04
C SER A 25 -13.61 -22.87 -6.31
N PRO A 26 -13.61 -21.52 -6.35
CA PRO A 26 -13.19 -20.78 -7.55
C PRO A 26 -11.72 -21.00 -7.90
N ILE A 27 -10.84 -21.12 -6.90
CA ILE A 27 -9.41 -21.39 -7.12
C ILE A 27 -9.22 -22.77 -7.76
N LEU A 28 -9.91 -23.78 -7.23
CA LEU A 28 -9.91 -25.13 -7.82
C LEU A 28 -10.49 -25.13 -9.23
N SER A 29 -11.54 -24.34 -9.48
CA SER A 29 -12.12 -24.19 -10.81
C SER A 29 -11.14 -23.59 -11.80
N VAL A 30 -10.37 -22.56 -11.42
CA VAL A 30 -9.31 -21.99 -12.28
C VAL A 30 -8.23 -23.03 -12.55
N ILE A 31 -7.74 -23.74 -11.54
CA ILE A 31 -6.72 -24.79 -11.71
C ILE A 31 -7.24 -25.90 -12.65
N ALA A 32 -8.47 -26.37 -12.45
CA ALA A 32 -9.08 -27.34 -13.34
C ALA A 32 -9.18 -26.79 -14.77
N SER A 33 -9.60 -25.53 -14.94
CA SER A 33 -9.70 -24.91 -16.26
C SER A 33 -8.37 -24.88 -17.01
N THR A 34 -7.27 -24.63 -16.29
CA THR A 34 -5.91 -24.62 -16.87
C THR A 34 -5.42 -26.00 -17.30
N ILE A 35 -5.93 -27.08 -16.71
CA ILE A 35 -5.52 -28.45 -17.08
C ILE A 35 -6.38 -28.98 -18.23
N TYR A 36 -7.68 -28.70 -18.21
CA TYR A 36 -8.64 -29.30 -19.14
C TYR A 36 -8.90 -28.47 -20.41
N TYR A 37 -8.71 -27.15 -20.37
CA TYR A 37 -9.04 -26.24 -21.49
C TYR A 37 -7.85 -25.44 -22.01
N ASP A 38 -6.61 -25.75 -21.62
CA ASP A 38 -5.43 -25.04 -22.14
C ASP A 38 -5.09 -25.49 -23.58
N ASN A 39 -5.31 -24.58 -24.53
CA ASN A 39 -4.96 -24.76 -25.94
C ASN A 39 -3.52 -24.28 -26.23
N GLY A 40 -2.58 -24.47 -25.31
CA GLY A 40 -1.20 -23.98 -25.42
C GLY A 40 -1.01 -22.49 -25.10
N THR A 41 -2.03 -21.85 -24.53
CA THR A 41 -2.00 -20.44 -24.11
C THR A 41 -0.98 -20.24 -22.99
N ILE A 42 -0.91 -21.18 -22.03
CA ILE A 42 0.03 -21.11 -20.91
C ILE A 42 1.47 -21.13 -21.44
N MET A 43 1.81 -22.09 -22.30
CA MET A 43 3.15 -22.18 -22.90
C MET A 43 3.50 -20.92 -23.70
N HIS A 44 2.54 -20.29 -24.37
CA HIS A 44 2.75 -19.02 -25.07
C HIS A 44 3.07 -17.88 -24.08
N MET A 45 2.30 -17.72 -23.00
CA MET A 45 2.53 -16.70 -21.97
C MET A 45 3.89 -16.87 -21.28
N PHE A 46 4.28 -18.12 -20.97
CA PHE A 46 5.60 -18.44 -20.40
C PHE A 46 6.75 -17.98 -21.29
N ARG A 47 6.58 -18.01 -22.63
CA ARG A 47 7.64 -17.69 -23.60
C ARG A 47 7.71 -16.21 -23.99
N THR A 48 6.60 -15.48 -23.93
CA THR A 48 6.54 -14.10 -24.45
C THR A 48 6.61 -13.05 -23.35
N ASN A 49 5.80 -13.16 -22.29
CA ASN A 49 5.61 -12.04 -21.37
C ASN A 49 5.98 -12.35 -19.91
N LEU A 50 6.21 -13.62 -19.56
CA LEU A 50 6.47 -14.00 -18.17
C LEU A 50 7.70 -13.30 -17.59
N THR A 51 8.79 -13.23 -18.35
CA THR A 51 10.02 -12.57 -17.92
C THR A 51 9.76 -11.09 -17.60
N ASP A 52 9.02 -10.39 -18.46
CA ASP A 52 8.68 -8.98 -18.26
C ASP A 52 7.76 -8.79 -17.05
N TYR A 53 6.76 -9.67 -16.85
CA TYR A 53 5.90 -9.60 -15.67
C TYR A 53 6.67 -9.83 -14.37
N LEU A 54 7.58 -10.81 -14.35
CA LEU A 54 8.43 -11.09 -13.19
C LEU A 54 9.38 -9.92 -12.90
N ALA A 55 10.08 -9.43 -13.92
CA ALA A 55 11.00 -8.30 -13.78
C ALA A 55 10.26 -7.05 -13.26
N ASN A 56 9.13 -6.70 -13.87
CA ASN A 56 8.32 -5.55 -13.46
C ASN A 56 7.78 -5.71 -12.04
N THR A 57 7.35 -6.92 -11.65
CA THR A 57 6.88 -7.20 -10.29
C THR A 57 7.99 -7.03 -9.26
N VAL A 58 9.20 -7.52 -9.55
CA VAL A 58 10.37 -7.35 -8.66
C VAL A 58 10.73 -5.87 -8.54
N ILE A 59 10.83 -5.15 -9.67
CA ILE A 59 11.13 -3.71 -9.68
C ILE A 59 10.08 -2.93 -8.89
N LEU A 60 8.79 -3.23 -9.09
CA LEU A 60 7.70 -2.62 -8.34
C LEU A 60 7.80 -2.93 -6.85
N ALA A 61 8.00 -4.19 -6.47
CA ALA A 61 8.08 -4.57 -5.07
C ALA A 61 9.23 -3.87 -4.33
N PHE A 62 10.43 -3.84 -4.94
CA PHE A 62 11.58 -3.16 -4.36
C PHE A 62 11.41 -1.64 -4.34
N GLY A 63 10.99 -1.04 -5.46
CA GLY A 63 10.80 0.41 -5.58
C GLY A 63 9.75 0.93 -4.60
N VAL A 64 8.59 0.26 -4.55
CA VAL A 64 7.51 0.61 -3.62
C VAL A 64 7.97 0.39 -2.19
N GLY A 65 8.60 -0.75 -1.89
CA GLY A 65 9.10 -1.10 -0.57
C GLY A 65 10.06 -0.04 -0.01
N LEU A 66 11.05 0.37 -0.80
CA LEU A 66 11.95 1.46 -0.43
C LEU A 66 11.20 2.78 -0.25
N GLY A 67 10.32 3.12 -1.20
CA GLY A 67 9.54 4.35 -1.16
C GLY A 67 8.71 4.46 0.12
N VAL A 68 7.94 3.43 0.47
CA VAL A 68 7.08 3.45 1.67
C VAL A 68 7.88 3.43 2.97
N VAL A 69 9.03 2.75 3.00
CA VAL A 69 9.92 2.75 4.16
C VAL A 69 10.46 4.14 4.41
N VAL A 70 10.97 4.80 3.37
CA VAL A 70 11.51 6.17 3.48
C VAL A 70 10.41 7.16 3.85
N THR A 71 9.32 7.24 3.07
CA THR A 71 8.28 8.25 3.31
C THR A 71 7.52 8.00 4.61
N GLY A 72 7.17 6.73 4.92
CA GLY A 72 6.47 6.35 6.14
C GLY A 72 7.30 6.56 7.40
N SER A 73 8.59 6.17 7.39
CA SER A 73 9.46 6.32 8.56
C SER A 73 9.84 7.78 8.81
N VAL A 74 10.16 8.54 7.75
CA VAL A 74 10.50 9.97 7.89
C VAL A 74 9.29 10.76 8.39
N SER A 75 8.10 10.55 7.82
CA SER A 75 6.89 11.24 8.29
C SER A 75 6.52 10.86 9.73
N ALA A 76 6.68 9.60 10.12
CA ALA A 76 6.49 9.16 11.50
C ALA A 76 7.50 9.80 12.45
N TRP A 77 8.77 9.85 12.06
CA TRP A 77 9.83 10.46 12.85
C TRP A 77 9.57 11.95 13.05
N LEU A 78 9.22 12.69 11.99
CA LEU A 78 8.87 14.11 12.09
C LEU A 78 7.70 14.35 13.04
N VAL A 79 6.61 13.57 12.91
CA VAL A 79 5.41 13.75 13.76
C VAL A 79 5.65 13.27 15.20
N VAL A 80 6.60 12.39 15.47
CA VAL A 80 6.88 11.92 16.85
C VAL A 80 7.95 12.76 17.55
N MET A 81 9.05 13.07 16.86
CA MET A 81 10.26 13.66 17.44
C MET A 81 10.36 15.17 17.25
N CYS A 82 9.65 15.78 16.30
CA CYS A 82 9.71 17.22 16.06
C CYS A 82 8.45 17.94 16.55
N ASP A 83 8.62 19.10 17.19
CA ASP A 83 7.54 20.00 17.55
C ASP A 83 7.42 21.15 16.54
N PHE A 84 6.33 21.16 15.78
CA PHE A 84 6.04 22.17 14.77
C PHE A 84 4.55 22.55 14.77
N PRO A 85 4.20 23.79 14.37
CA PRO A 85 2.81 24.22 14.31
C PRO A 85 2.03 23.36 13.31
N GLY A 86 0.90 22.78 13.74
CA GLY A 86 0.07 21.91 12.90
C GLY A 86 0.36 20.42 13.00
N ARG A 87 1.27 19.97 13.88
CA ARG A 87 1.59 18.56 14.14
C ARG A 87 0.35 17.65 14.26
N ARG A 88 -0.67 18.07 15.02
CA ARG A 88 -1.93 17.30 15.22
C ARG A 88 -2.71 17.09 13.93
N PHE A 89 -2.68 18.06 13.02
CA PHE A 89 -3.33 17.91 11.71
C PHE A 89 -2.62 16.85 10.88
N PHE A 90 -1.29 16.92 10.78
CA PHE A 90 -0.49 15.94 10.03
C PHE A 90 -0.59 14.52 10.62
N GLU A 91 -0.70 14.39 11.94
CA GLU A 91 -0.85 13.09 12.61
C GLU A 91 -2.05 12.29 12.08
N TRP A 92 -3.19 12.94 11.87
CA TRP A 92 -4.36 12.29 11.30
C TRP A 92 -4.37 12.31 9.78
N ALA A 93 -3.98 13.44 9.15
CA ALA A 93 -3.99 13.60 7.71
C ALA A 93 -3.12 12.56 6.98
N LEU A 94 -1.99 12.17 7.57
CA LEU A 94 -1.11 11.14 7.00
C LEU A 94 -1.75 9.74 6.95
N VAL A 95 -2.82 9.50 7.72
CA VAL A 95 -3.56 8.23 7.74
C VAL A 95 -4.76 8.26 6.80
N VAL A 96 -5.27 9.45 6.43
CA VAL A 96 -6.46 9.62 5.58
C VAL A 96 -6.41 8.81 4.26
N PRO A 97 -5.28 8.71 3.53
CA PRO A 97 -5.24 7.94 2.30
C PRO A 97 -5.66 6.46 2.46
N LEU A 98 -5.51 5.89 3.66
CA LEU A 98 -5.89 4.50 3.96
C LEU A 98 -7.40 4.27 3.93
N ALA A 99 -8.21 5.33 4.06
CA ALA A 99 -9.67 5.24 3.98
C ALA A 99 -10.18 5.09 2.54
N ILE A 100 -9.36 5.44 1.54
CA ILE A 100 -9.74 5.41 0.14
C ILE A 100 -9.19 4.12 -0.49
N PRO A 101 -10.03 3.30 -1.14
CA PRO A 101 -9.55 2.12 -1.86
C PRO A 101 -8.47 2.46 -2.89
N ALA A 102 -7.39 1.68 -2.90
CA ALA A 102 -6.24 1.90 -3.78
C ALA A 102 -6.62 2.03 -5.27
N TYR A 103 -7.60 1.23 -5.74
CA TYR A 103 -8.06 1.29 -7.12
C TYR A 103 -8.74 2.64 -7.46
N ILE A 104 -9.44 3.26 -6.51
CA ILE A 104 -10.09 4.57 -6.72
C ILE A 104 -9.01 5.64 -6.85
N ILE A 105 -8.02 5.62 -5.96
CA ILE A 105 -6.87 6.54 -6.05
C ILE A 105 -6.16 6.36 -7.39
N ALA A 106 -5.99 5.13 -7.87
CA ALA A 106 -5.34 4.84 -9.16
C ALA A 106 -6.03 5.52 -10.33
N TYR A 107 -7.35 5.36 -10.43
CA TYR A 107 -8.12 5.99 -11.50
C TYR A 107 -8.16 7.50 -11.37
N ALA A 108 -8.36 8.02 -10.15
CA ALA A 108 -8.34 9.46 -9.91
C ALA A 108 -7.00 10.09 -10.32
N TYR A 109 -5.87 9.50 -9.94
CA TYR A 109 -4.53 9.99 -10.33
C TYR A 109 -4.29 9.85 -11.84
N THR A 110 -4.68 8.71 -12.42
CA THR A 110 -4.51 8.48 -13.86
C THR A 110 -5.29 9.52 -14.66
N ASP A 111 -6.53 9.80 -14.30
CA ASP A 111 -7.37 10.78 -14.98
C ASP A 111 -6.86 12.21 -14.75
N PHE A 112 -6.46 12.53 -13.51
CA PHE A 112 -5.94 13.84 -13.15
C PHE A 112 -4.66 14.21 -13.92
N LEU A 113 -3.76 13.24 -14.09
CA LEU A 113 -2.47 13.39 -14.79
C LEU A 113 -2.53 13.01 -16.28
N SER A 114 -3.67 12.50 -16.76
CA SER A 114 -3.86 12.13 -18.16
C SER A 114 -3.72 13.35 -19.08
N HIS A 115 -3.61 13.07 -20.39
CA HIS A 115 -3.53 14.12 -21.39
C HIS A 115 -4.73 15.09 -21.36
N SER A 116 -5.93 14.57 -21.14
CA SER A 116 -7.16 15.33 -20.95
C SER A 116 -7.40 15.79 -19.50
N GLY A 117 -6.49 15.44 -18.58
CA GLY A 117 -6.62 15.70 -17.16
C GLY A 117 -6.50 17.18 -16.82
N ILE A 118 -6.92 17.52 -15.60
CA ILE A 118 -6.93 18.90 -15.08
C ILE A 118 -5.51 19.49 -15.09
N VAL A 119 -4.49 18.70 -14.70
CA VAL A 119 -3.11 19.19 -14.63
C VAL A 119 -2.59 19.59 -16.00
N GLN A 120 -2.72 18.69 -16.98
CA GLN A 120 -2.21 18.93 -18.31
C GLN A 120 -3.03 19.97 -19.07
N SER A 121 -4.36 19.99 -18.91
CA SER A 121 -5.22 21.01 -19.54
C SER A 121 -4.97 22.41 -18.97
N ALA A 122 -4.83 22.55 -17.65
CA ALA A 122 -4.47 23.83 -17.02
C ALA A 122 -3.08 24.29 -17.45
N PHE A 123 -2.09 23.39 -17.48
CA PHE A 123 -0.73 23.70 -17.94
C PHE A 123 -0.73 24.23 -19.38
N ARG A 124 -1.46 23.58 -20.30
CA ARG A 124 -1.61 24.07 -21.69
C ARG A 124 -2.36 25.39 -21.76
N GLY A 125 -3.39 25.58 -20.92
CA GLY A 125 -4.15 26.83 -20.85
C GLY A 125 -3.29 28.02 -20.43
N ILE A 126 -2.32 27.82 -19.54
CA ILE A 126 -1.42 28.87 -19.05
C ILE A 126 -0.26 29.11 -20.03
N THR A 127 0.32 28.04 -20.57
CA THR A 127 1.53 28.13 -21.41
C THR A 127 1.23 28.37 -22.90
N GLY A 128 0.00 28.12 -23.34
CA GLY A 128 -0.37 28.15 -24.76
C GLY A 128 0.23 27.02 -25.58
N LEU A 129 0.96 26.09 -24.95
CA LEU A 129 1.61 24.97 -25.63
C LEU A 129 0.59 23.94 -26.10
N GLY A 130 0.79 23.44 -27.32
CA GLY A 130 0.00 22.36 -27.88
C GLY A 130 0.29 21.01 -27.20
N PRO A 131 -0.59 20.01 -27.42
CA PRO A 131 -0.46 18.65 -26.89
C PRO A 131 0.89 17.95 -27.07
N ARG A 132 1.67 18.34 -28.07
CA ARG A 132 2.94 17.72 -28.45
C ARG A 132 4.16 18.59 -28.20
N ASP A 133 3.95 19.79 -27.66
CA ASP A 133 5.00 20.79 -27.51
C ASP A 133 5.71 20.72 -26.15
N TYR A 134 5.26 19.82 -25.27
CA TYR A 134 5.88 19.56 -23.97
C TYR A 134 5.90 18.06 -23.65
N TRP A 135 6.92 17.64 -22.91
CA TRP A 135 7.05 16.28 -22.41
C TRP A 135 6.36 16.16 -21.03
N PHE A 136 5.59 15.09 -20.84
CA PHE A 136 4.96 14.77 -19.56
C PHE A 136 5.21 13.29 -19.22
N PRO A 137 5.57 12.96 -17.97
CA PRO A 137 5.84 11.59 -17.57
C PRO A 137 4.59 10.72 -17.75
N ASN A 138 4.77 9.53 -18.34
CA ASN A 138 3.67 8.61 -18.56
C ASN A 138 3.21 8.04 -17.21
N VAL A 139 1.98 8.33 -16.81
CA VAL A 139 1.40 7.84 -15.55
C VAL A 139 1.24 6.32 -15.53
N ARG A 140 1.08 5.70 -16.71
CA ARG A 140 0.97 4.25 -16.91
C ARG A 140 2.35 3.63 -17.19
N SER A 141 3.33 4.01 -16.39
CA SER A 141 4.71 3.49 -16.40
C SER A 141 5.03 2.76 -15.10
N ILE A 142 6.16 2.07 -15.06
CA ILE A 142 6.64 1.40 -13.85
C ILE A 142 6.97 2.43 -12.78
N GLU A 143 7.63 3.52 -13.14
CA GLU A 143 7.99 4.60 -12.21
C GLU A 143 6.74 5.30 -11.66
N GLY A 144 5.76 5.56 -12.53
CA GLY A 144 4.46 6.11 -12.13
C GLY A 144 3.72 5.18 -11.17
N ALA A 145 3.73 3.87 -11.43
CA ALA A 145 3.16 2.87 -10.54
C ALA A 145 3.89 2.81 -9.19
N ILE A 146 5.23 2.84 -9.17
CA ILE A 146 6.02 2.89 -7.92
C ILE A 146 5.61 4.11 -7.10
N ALA A 147 5.61 5.30 -7.70
CA ALA A 147 5.28 6.54 -7.00
C ALA A 147 3.85 6.49 -6.44
N MET A 148 2.89 6.05 -7.25
CA MET A 148 1.49 5.93 -6.83
C MET A 148 1.35 4.93 -5.67
N PHE A 149 1.87 3.71 -5.82
CA PHE A 149 1.76 2.70 -4.76
C PHE A 149 2.46 3.15 -3.49
N THR A 150 3.59 3.85 -3.57
CA THR A 150 4.22 4.46 -2.40
C THR A 150 3.29 5.46 -1.71
N LEU A 151 2.63 6.35 -2.46
CA LEU A 151 1.69 7.33 -1.89
C LEU A 151 0.46 6.68 -1.25
N VAL A 152 0.01 5.54 -1.77
CA VAL A 152 -1.15 4.82 -1.22
C VAL A 152 -0.76 3.97 -0.01
N LEU A 153 0.43 3.37 -0.03
CA LEU A 153 0.85 2.36 0.94
C LEU A 153 1.74 2.89 2.07
N TYR A 154 2.32 4.10 1.96
CA TYR A 154 3.10 4.68 3.06
C TYR A 154 2.34 4.77 4.41
N PRO A 155 1.01 4.97 4.48
CA PRO A 155 0.32 5.07 5.77
C PRO A 155 0.46 3.81 6.62
N TYR A 156 0.58 2.63 6.00
CA TYR A 156 0.80 1.38 6.73
C TYR A 156 2.14 1.39 7.48
N VAL A 157 3.21 1.84 6.80
CA VAL A 157 4.54 1.96 7.43
C VAL A 157 4.56 3.10 8.43
N TYR A 158 3.93 4.23 8.13
CA TYR A 158 3.80 5.36 9.05
C TYR A 158 3.19 4.93 10.39
N LEU A 159 2.10 4.16 10.39
CA LEU A 159 1.47 3.68 11.63
C LEU A 159 2.39 2.77 12.44
N LEU A 160 3.08 1.83 11.77
CA LEU A 160 4.03 0.93 12.42
C LEU A 160 5.24 1.68 12.98
N ALA A 161 5.88 2.54 12.18
CA ALA A 161 7.02 3.34 12.59
C ALA A 161 6.65 4.31 13.73
N ARG A 162 5.50 4.97 13.65
CA ARG A 162 5.01 5.89 14.68
C ARG A 162 4.82 5.18 16.02
N THR A 163 4.17 4.01 16.01
CA THR A 163 3.97 3.24 17.25
C THR A 163 5.30 2.75 17.84
N ALA A 164 6.26 2.38 17.00
CA ALA A 164 7.61 2.03 17.44
C ALA A 164 8.34 3.24 18.06
N PHE A 165 8.33 4.40 17.39
CA PHE A 165 9.01 5.61 17.89
C PHE A 165 8.41 6.13 19.21
N LEU A 166 7.08 6.07 19.37
CA LEU A 166 6.42 6.44 20.62
C LEU A 166 6.85 5.52 21.78
N ARG A 167 6.89 4.20 21.57
CA ARG A 167 7.36 3.24 22.59
C ARG A 167 8.83 3.43 22.92
N GLN A 168 9.67 3.61 21.90
CA GLN A 168 11.09 3.82 22.10
C GLN A 168 11.36 5.09 22.92
N SER A 169 10.61 6.17 22.67
CA SER A 169 10.74 7.42 23.44
C SER A 169 10.42 7.24 24.92
N SER A 170 9.39 6.46 25.27
CA SER A 170 9.04 6.22 26.68
C SER A 170 10.08 5.35 27.40
N ASP A 171 10.63 4.36 26.72
CA ASP A 171 11.62 3.44 27.30
C ASP A 171 12.94 4.14 27.58
N TYR A 172 13.40 5.02 26.66
CA TYR A 172 14.58 5.85 26.90
C TYR A 172 14.43 6.78 28.11
N ILE A 173 13.25 7.40 28.28
CA ILE A 173 12.97 8.24 29.45
C ILE A 173 13.00 7.39 30.73
N ALA A 174 12.43 6.19 30.73
CA ALA A 174 12.47 5.30 31.90
C ALA A 174 13.91 4.90 32.26
N VAL A 175 14.74 4.55 31.28
CA VAL A 175 16.15 4.20 31.49
C VAL A 175 16.96 5.41 31.99
N SER A 176 16.75 6.60 31.43
CA SER A 176 17.43 7.82 31.88
C SER A 176 17.18 8.09 33.37
N ARG A 177 15.94 7.90 33.85
CA ARG A 177 15.57 8.00 35.26
C ARG A 177 16.24 6.95 36.14
N THR A 178 16.38 5.71 35.66
CA THR A 178 17.12 4.67 36.41
C THR A 178 18.63 4.93 36.47
N LEU A 179 19.17 5.66 35.50
CA LEU A 179 20.56 6.13 35.48
C LEU A 179 20.77 7.44 36.25
N GLY A 180 19.73 7.98 36.90
CA GLY A 180 19.80 9.18 37.72
C GLY A 180 19.62 10.51 36.96
N TYR A 181 19.25 10.48 35.67
CA TYR A 181 18.89 11.68 34.93
C TYR A 181 17.39 11.96 35.10
N ASP A 182 17.06 13.10 35.72
CA ASP A 182 15.69 13.62 35.83
C ASP A 182 15.40 14.61 34.68
N ALA A 183 14.15 15.05 34.49
CA ALA A 183 13.69 15.94 33.41
C ALA A 183 14.44 17.29 33.29
N TYR A 184 15.34 17.59 34.21
CA TYR A 184 16.20 18.78 34.26
C TYR A 184 17.71 18.46 34.33
N GLY A 185 18.12 17.21 34.07
CA GLY A 185 19.53 16.78 34.00
C GLY A 185 20.08 16.86 32.58
#